data_AF-A0AAD6KCC0-F1
#
_entry.id   AF-A0AAD6KCC0-F1
#
_cell.length_a   1.000
_cell.length_b   1.000
_cell.length_c   1.000
_cell.angle_alpha   90.00
_cell.angle_beta   90.00
_cell.angle_gamma   90.00
#
_symmetry.space_group_name_H-M   'P 1'
#
loop_
_entity.id
_entity.type
_entity.pdbx_description
1 polymer ?
#
loop_
_entity_poly.entity_id
_entity_poly.type
_entity_poly.pdbx_seq_one_letter_code
_entity_poly.pdbx_strand_id
1 'polypeptide(L)'
;MILNLNPQELAELIASIKGGTISGKIGKEILFELIAKGGTVKGLIEEKNLVQIVDPAEIEKMVDKVLTENPKQLEQFRAGKTKIQGFFAGQVMKISKGKANPGLLNKILQQKLNATS
;
A
#
# COMPACT_ATOMS: atom_id res chain seq x y z
N MET A 1 7.16 -6.04 -30.47
CA MET A 1 7.08 -6.16 -29.00
C MET A 1 6.11 -7.30 -28.72
N ILE A 2 6.58 -8.42 -28.14
CA ILE A 2 5.68 -9.51 -27.72
C ILE A 2 5.25 -9.17 -26.29
N LEU A 3 3.95 -9.01 -26.08
CA LEU A 3 3.38 -8.84 -24.76
C LEU A 3 3.20 -10.24 -24.14
N ASN A 4 3.96 -10.56 -23.09
CA ASN A 4 3.81 -11.81 -22.35
C ASN A 4 2.63 -11.77 -21.36
N LEU A 5 1.63 -10.94 -21.62
CA LEU A 5 0.42 -10.73 -20.84
C LEU A 5 -0.78 -11.08 -21.71
N ASN A 6 -1.59 -12.04 -21.26
CA ASN A 6 -2.83 -12.41 -21.94
C ASN A 6 -4.05 -11.80 -21.21
N PRO A 7 -5.25 -11.78 -21.84
CA PRO A 7 -6.45 -11.20 -21.24
C PRO A 7 -6.86 -11.83 -19.90
N GLN A 8 -6.61 -13.12 -19.71
CA GLN A 8 -6.94 -13.84 -18.48
C GLN A 8 -6.04 -13.38 -17.32
N GLU A 9 -4.73 -13.26 -17.54
CA GLU A 9 -3.78 -12.77 -16.54
C GLU A 9 -4.10 -11.33 -16.12
N LEU A 10 -4.50 -10.47 -17.07
CA LEU A 10 -4.93 -9.11 -16.75
C LEU A 10 -6.22 -9.11 -15.89
N ALA A 11 -7.18 -9.98 -16.21
CA ALA A 11 -8.40 -10.12 -15.42
C ALA A 11 -8.10 -10.61 -13.99
N GLU A 12 -7.21 -11.59 -13.84
CA GLU A 12 -6.76 -12.11 -12.54
C GLU A 12 -6.02 -11.05 -11.70
N LEU A 13 -5.18 -10.23 -12.35
CA LEU A 13 -4.50 -9.12 -11.69
C LEU A 13 -5.51 -8.10 -11.15
N ILE A 14 -6.48 -7.70 -11.97
CA ILE A 14 -7.54 -6.76 -11.57
C ILE A 14 -8.38 -7.36 -10.44
N ALA A 15 -8.75 -8.63 -10.53
CA ALA A 15 -9.49 -9.34 -9.49
C ALA A 15 -8.72 -9.38 -8.17
N SER A 16 -7.40 -9.61 -8.21
CA SER A 16 -6.54 -9.64 -7.03
C SER A 16 -6.42 -8.27 -6.35
N ILE A 17 -6.41 -7.18 -7.13
CA ILE A 17 -6.43 -5.81 -6.59
C ILE A 17 -7.81 -5.50 -5.98
N LYS A 18 -8.89 -5.79 -6.72
CA LYS A 18 -10.27 -5.51 -6.29
C LYS A 18 -10.68 -6.33 -5.07
N GLY A 19 -10.21 -7.57 -4.98
CA GLY A 19 -10.42 -8.48 -3.86
C GLY A 19 -9.57 -8.17 -2.63
N GLY A 20 -8.64 -7.21 -2.72
CA GLY A 20 -7.79 -6.82 -1.59
C GLY A 20 -6.61 -7.77 -1.31
N THR A 21 -6.38 -8.79 -2.14
CA THR A 21 -5.23 -9.71 -2.01
C THR A 21 -3.91 -8.97 -2.11
N ILE A 22 -3.81 -8.04 -3.07
CA ILE A 22 -2.63 -7.19 -3.29
C ILE A 22 -3.02 -5.73 -3.42
N SER A 23 -2.11 -4.81 -3.08
CA SER A 23 -2.38 -3.37 -3.22
C SER A 23 -2.29 -2.94 -4.68
N GLY A 24 -2.88 -1.80 -5.04
CA GLY A 24 -2.75 -1.25 -6.40
C GLY A 24 -1.30 -0.91 -6.77
N LYS A 25 -0.44 -0.62 -5.78
CA LYS A 25 1.01 -0.43 -6.00
C LYS A 25 1.68 -1.74 -6.40
N ILE A 26 1.41 -2.80 -5.65
CA ILE A 26 1.90 -4.15 -5.92
C ILE A 26 1.37 -4.65 -7.28
N GLY A 27 0.10 -4.39 -7.59
CA GLY A 27 -0.50 -4.74 -8.86
C GLY A 27 0.22 -4.10 -10.06
N LYS A 28 0.69 -2.85 -9.93
CA LYS A 28 1.52 -2.21 -10.96
C LYS A 28 2.87 -2.91 -11.11
N GLU A 29 3.53 -3.28 -10.01
CA GLU A 29 4.81 -4.00 -10.04
C GLU A 29 4.67 -5.36 -10.73
N ILE A 30 3.63 -6.12 -10.39
CA ILE A 30 3.31 -7.41 -11.03
C ILE A 30 3.01 -7.22 -12.53
N LEU A 31 2.26 -6.18 -12.92
CA LEU A 31 1.98 -5.89 -14.32
C LEU A 31 3.26 -5.69 -15.14
N PHE A 32 4.21 -4.91 -14.63
CA PHE A 32 5.49 -4.70 -15.31
C PHE A 32 6.28 -6.00 -15.44
N GLU A 33 6.25 -6.85 -14.41
CA GLU A 33 6.96 -8.12 -14.43
C GLU A 33 6.33 -9.13 -15.42
N LEU A 34 5.00 -9.22 -15.47
CA LEU A 34 4.28 -10.05 -16.44
C LEU A 34 4.58 -9.62 -17.88
N ILE A 35 4.60 -8.31 -18.14
CA ILE A 35 4.92 -7.79 -19.48
C ILE A 35 6.38 -8.11 -19.86
N ALA A 36 7.32 -8.00 -18.92
CA ALA A 36 8.75 -8.17 -19.18
C ALA A 36 9.19 -9.64 -19.26
N LYS A 37 8.67 -10.50 -18.38
CA LYS A 37 9.16 -11.87 -18.16
C LYS A 37 8.10 -12.94 -18.40
N GLY A 38 6.82 -12.58 -18.46
CA GLY A 38 5.72 -13.55 -18.42
C GLY A 38 5.57 -14.18 -17.02
N GLY A 39 4.77 -15.24 -16.94
CA GLY A 39 4.42 -15.91 -15.69
C GLY A 39 2.92 -15.81 -15.39
N THR A 40 2.55 -16.11 -14.14
CA THR A 40 1.17 -16.00 -13.67
C THR A 40 1.05 -14.98 -12.54
N VAL A 41 -0.08 -14.28 -12.46
CA VAL A 41 -0.37 -13.35 -11.35
C VAL A 41 -0.18 -14.05 -10.00
N LYS A 42 -0.76 -15.25 -9.85
CA LYS A 42 -0.69 -16.01 -8.60
C LYS A 42 0.75 -16.38 -8.24
N GLY A 43 1.53 -16.89 -9.19
CA GLY A 43 2.92 -17.27 -8.96
C GLY A 43 3.77 -16.08 -8.49
N LEU A 44 3.58 -14.91 -9.09
CA LEU A 44 4.30 -13.69 -8.70
C LEU A 44 3.91 -13.17 -7.31
N ILE A 45 2.63 -13.31 -6.92
CA ILE A 45 2.17 -12.96 -5.57
C ILE A 45 2.80 -13.87 -4.51
N GLU A 46 2.82 -15.18 -4.78
CA GLU A 46 3.37 -16.19 -3.88
C GLU A 46 4.90 -16.08 -3.75
N GLU A 47 5.62 -16.00 -4.87
CA GLU A 47 7.09 -15.91 -4.92
C GLU A 47 7.61 -14.72 -4.11
N LYS A 48 6.94 -13.57 -4.25
CA LYS A 48 7.38 -12.31 -3.64
C LYS A 48 6.69 -12.02 -2.30
N ASN A 49 5.87 -12.95 -1.81
CA ASN A 49 5.12 -12.83 -0.55
C ASN A 49 4.34 -11.49 -0.47
N LEU A 50 3.63 -11.14 -1.54
CA LEU A 50 3.07 -9.79 -1.75
C LEU A 50 1.66 -9.59 -1.17
N VAL A 51 1.24 -10.48 -0.27
CA VAL A 51 -0.07 -10.41 0.38
C VAL A 51 -0.18 -9.11 1.19
N GLN A 52 -1.35 -8.46 1.12
CA GLN A 52 -1.59 -7.26 1.91
C GLN A 52 -1.58 -7.55 3.42
N ILE A 53 -0.94 -6.65 4.17
CA ILE A 53 -1.08 -6.56 5.62
C ILE A 53 -2.44 -5.93 5.90
N VAL A 54 -3.34 -6.72 6.50
CA VAL A 54 -4.70 -6.32 6.88
C VAL A 54 -4.90 -6.30 8.39
N ASP A 55 -3.86 -6.61 9.17
CA ASP A 55 -3.89 -6.52 10.63
C ASP A 55 -3.85 -5.05 11.07
N PRO A 56 -4.89 -4.54 11.77
CA PRO A 56 -4.92 -3.16 12.24
C PRO A 56 -3.79 -2.83 13.21
N ALA A 57 -3.41 -3.74 14.11
CA ALA A 57 -2.37 -3.50 15.10
C ALA A 57 -0.98 -3.39 14.46
N GLU A 58 -0.72 -4.14 13.41
CA GLU A 58 0.52 -4.01 12.65
C GLU A 58 0.60 -2.67 11.91
N ILE A 59 -0.49 -2.26 11.27
CA ILE A 59 -0.57 -0.95 10.58
C ILE A 59 -0.48 0.20 11.59
N GLU A 60 -1.11 0.10 12.76
CA GLU A 60 -1.02 1.09 13.83
C GLU A 60 0.42 1.30 14.29
N LYS A 61 1.18 0.21 14.53
CA LYS A 61 2.60 0.31 14.89
C LYS A 61 3.42 1.03 13.82
N MET A 62 3.14 0.77 12.55
CA MET A 62 3.79 1.45 11.43
C MET A 62 3.44 2.94 11.37
N VAL A 63 2.17 3.28 11.59
CA VAL A 63 1.70 4.66 11.65
C VAL A 63 2.36 5.39 12.82
N ASP A 64 2.34 4.83 14.03
CA ASP A 64 2.94 5.44 15.22
C ASP A 64 4.43 5.71 15.00
N LYS A 65 5.16 4.73 14.46
CA LYS A 65 6.58 4.91 14.11
C LYS A 65 6.79 6.08 13.16
N VAL A 66 6.01 6.16 12.07
CA VAL A 66 6.11 7.23 11.07
C VAL A 66 5.79 8.59 11.68
N LEU A 67 4.80 8.69 12.56
CA LEU A 67 4.46 9.94 13.24
C LEU A 67 5.59 10.38 14.19
N THR A 68 6.17 9.46 14.97
CA THR A 68 7.30 9.74 15.87
C THR A 68 8.56 10.13 15.13
N GLU A 69 8.85 9.54 13.96
CA GLU A 69 10.02 9.87 13.13
C GLU A 69 9.87 11.20 12.38
N ASN A 70 8.66 11.78 12.30
CA ASN A 70 8.37 12.98 11.50
C ASN A 70 7.59 14.04 12.31
N PRO A 71 8.14 14.52 13.45
CA PRO A 71 7.43 15.43 14.34
C PRO A 71 7.12 16.79 13.69
N LYS A 72 8.01 17.31 12.83
CA LYS A 72 7.80 18.59 12.13
C LYS A 72 6.58 18.55 11.21
N GLN A 73 6.39 17.45 10.50
CA GLN A 73 5.24 17.22 9.62
C GLN A 73 3.97 17.06 10.45
N LEU A 74 4.06 16.46 11.64
CA LEU A 74 2.92 16.32 12.55
C LEU A 74 2.45 17.68 13.05
N GLU A 75 3.38 18.56 13.43
CA GLU A 75 3.08 19.95 13.79
C GLU A 75 2.44 20.71 12.62
N GLN A 76 2.95 20.55 11.40
CA GLN A 76 2.36 21.17 10.21
C GLN A 76 0.93 20.69 9.94
N PHE A 77 0.67 19.40 10.11
CA PHE A 77 -0.67 18.84 9.99
C PHE A 77 -1.61 19.46 11.04
N ARG A 78 -1.18 19.53 12.30
CA ARG A 78 -1.92 20.16 13.41
C ARG A 78 -2.16 21.66 13.19
N ALA A 79 -1.26 22.34 12.47
CA ALA A 79 -1.43 23.72 12.02
C ALA A 79 -2.41 23.88 10.84
N GLY A 80 -3.15 22.82 10.47
CA GLY A 80 -4.19 22.85 9.43
C GLY A 80 -3.72 22.48 8.03
N LYS A 81 -2.46 22.06 7.84
CA LYS A 81 -1.98 21.60 6.52
C LYS A 81 -2.40 20.15 6.26
N THR A 82 -3.64 19.98 5.79
CA THR A 82 -4.23 18.66 5.49
C THR A 82 -3.50 17.86 4.41
N LYS A 83 -2.76 18.52 3.50
CA LYS A 83 -1.93 17.85 2.47
C LYS A 83 -0.83 16.95 3.06
N ILE A 84 -0.45 17.16 4.33
CA ILE A 84 0.55 16.34 5.01
C ILE A 84 0.06 14.93 5.31
N GLN A 85 -1.26 14.68 5.33
CA GLN A 85 -1.80 13.33 5.50
C GLN A 85 -1.30 12.37 4.40
N GLY A 86 -1.22 12.84 3.15
CA GLY A 86 -0.69 12.05 2.03
C GLY A 86 0.79 11.72 2.18
N PHE A 87 1.58 12.59 2.81
CA PHE A 87 2.97 12.33 3.13
C PHE A 87 3.11 11.16 4.12
N PHE A 88 2.35 11.19 5.22
CA PHE A 88 2.36 10.09 6.20
C PHE A 88 1.89 8.77 5.61
N ALA A 89 0.82 8.78 4.82
CA ALA A 89 0.35 7.59 4.12
C ALA A 89 1.45 7.02 3.20
N GLY A 90 2.15 7.88 2.46
CA GLY A 90 3.28 7.47 1.62
C GLY A 90 4.45 6.86 2.41
N GLN A 91 4.78 7.43 3.56
CA GLN A 91 5.83 6.92 4.45
C GLN A 91 5.47 5.55 5.03
N VAL A 92 4.22 5.34 5.46
CA VAL A 92 3.75 4.02 5.93
C VAL A 92 3.74 2.99 4.80
N MET A 93 3.31 3.39 3.60
CA MET A 93 3.39 2.55 2.41
C MET A 93 4.83 2.20 2.03
N LYS A 94 5.81 3.05 2.34
CA LYS A 94 7.23 2.76 2.10
C LYS A 94 7.76 1.71 3.07
N ILE A 95 7.52 1.86 4.38
CA ILE A 95 8.02 0.91 5.39
C ILE A 95 7.32 -0.45 5.31
N SER A 96 6.04 -0.48 4.91
CA SER A 96 5.31 -1.72 4.65
C SER A 96 5.66 -2.35 3.29
N LYS A 97 6.57 -1.74 2.51
CA LYS A 97 6.90 -2.14 1.13
C LYS A 97 5.66 -2.28 0.23
N GLY A 98 4.67 -1.41 0.43
CA GLY A 98 3.41 -1.40 -0.32
C GLY A 98 2.42 -2.50 0.07
N LYS A 99 2.71 -3.27 1.13
CA LYS A 99 1.85 -4.34 1.62
C LYS A 99 0.73 -3.83 2.53
N ALA A 100 0.88 -2.69 3.20
CA ALA A 100 -0.21 -2.17 4.03
C ALA A 100 -1.49 -1.96 3.22
N ASN A 101 -2.63 -2.44 3.72
CA ASN A 101 -3.92 -2.20 3.09
C ASN A 101 -4.21 -0.69 3.07
N PRO A 102 -4.42 -0.06 1.90
CA PRO A 102 -4.55 1.39 1.78
C PRO A 102 -5.83 1.92 2.44
N GLY A 103 -6.93 1.17 2.41
CA GLY A 103 -8.19 1.57 3.04
C GLY A 103 -8.06 1.62 4.55
N LEU A 104 -7.53 0.55 5.14
CA LEU A 104 -7.30 0.43 6.57
C LEU A 104 -6.23 1.41 7.05
N LEU A 105 -5.14 1.58 6.31
CA LEU A 105 -4.10 2.58 6.56
C LEU A 105 -4.68 3.99 6.64
N ASN A 106 -5.47 4.40 5.63
CA ASN A 106 -6.04 5.74 5.61
C ASN A 106 -6.98 5.97 6.81
N LYS A 107 -7.77 4.95 7.18
CA LYS A 107 -8.66 5.01 8.34
C LYS A 107 -7.89 5.17 9.65
N ILE A 108 -6.90 4.31 9.90
CA ILE A 108 -6.06 4.34 11.11
C ILE A 108 -5.27 5.66 11.18
N LEU A 109 -4.68 6.08 10.07
CA LEU A 109 -3.91 7.32 10.00
C LEU A 109 -4.79 8.54 10.32
N GLN A 110 -6.00 8.62 9.76
CA GLN A 110 -6.94 9.68 10.12
C GLN A 110 -7.33 9.63 11.59
N GLN A 111 -7.60 8.45 12.15
CA GLN A 111 -7.90 8.30 13.57
C GLN A 111 -6.74 8.82 14.44
N LYS A 112 -5.50 8.41 14.17
CA LYS A 112 -4.30 8.83 14.94
C LYS A 112 -4.01 10.32 14.82
N LEU A 113 -4.17 10.89 13.63
CA LEU A 113 -3.97 12.33 13.39
C LEU A 113 -5.05 13.20 14.05
N ASN A 114 -6.30 12.72 14.07
CA ASN A 114 -7.43 13.42 14.68
C ASN A 114 -7.61 13.14 16.19
N ALA A 115 -6.99 12.09 16.73
CA ALA A 115 -7.04 11.72 18.15
C ALA A 115 -6.28 12.70 19.07
N THR A 116 -6.11 13.96 18.66
CA THR A 116 -5.57 15.00 19.53
C THR A 116 -6.66 15.40 20.54
N SER A 117 -6.60 14.81 21.74
CA SER A 117 -6.83 15.55 23.00
C SER A 117 -5.55 16.32 23.37
#